data_AF-M3IDR7-F1
#
_entry.id   AF-M3IDR7-F1
#
_cell.length_a   1.000
_cell.length_b   1.000
_cell.length_c   1.000
_cell.angle_alpha   90.00
_cell.angle_beta   90.00
_cell.angle_gamma   90.00
#
_symmetry.space_group_name_H-M   'P 1'
#
loop_
_entity.id
_entity.type
_entity.pdbx_description
1 polymer ?
#
loop_
_entity_poly.entity_id
_entity_poly.type
_entity_poly.pdbx_seq_one_letter_code
_entity_poly.pdbx_strand_id
1 'polypeptide(L)'
;MKPGEFLSPEKFVLEGFEDLEISTQIVLRDALNRGLEVEILDRKNHFLRLKNQNGLVQYVKEASKTALDSYITFLVMENKTISKIIMYEYNLQVPAGDSFIDSESALFFWQKNLDRKMVVKPVTTNFGIGISVLPPRTSEEDAKKAIKIAFNHSESIIVEEFAEGNEYRFLVIGEETVAVCNRIPANVTGDGIHTIQDLVSFKNEDPRRGVGHVTPLEKIQLGDTELDVLQQSGFTKDFIPAKDQKSIF
;
A
#
# COMPACT_ATOMS: atom_id res chain seq x y z
N MET A 1 8.63 1.82 -29.75
CA MET A 1 7.60 0.77 -29.87
C MET A 1 6.47 1.24 -30.79
N LYS A 2 5.81 0.34 -31.52
CA LYS A 2 4.73 0.67 -32.47
C LYS A 2 3.43 -0.08 -32.15
N PRO A 3 2.25 0.46 -32.50
CA PRO A 3 0.99 -0.28 -32.37
C PRO A 3 1.06 -1.63 -33.11
N GLY A 4 0.68 -2.72 -32.44
CA GLY A 4 0.70 -4.08 -32.97
C GLY A 4 2.04 -4.81 -32.81
N GLU A 5 3.05 -4.18 -32.23
CA GLU A 5 4.29 -4.85 -31.81
C GLU A 5 4.01 -5.82 -30.66
N PHE A 6 4.55 -7.04 -30.73
CA PHE A 6 4.45 -8.00 -29.64
C PHE A 6 5.48 -7.69 -28.55
N LEU A 7 4.98 -7.30 -27.39
CA LEU A 7 5.75 -7.04 -26.18
C LEU A 7 5.40 -8.12 -25.15
N SER A 8 6.40 -8.94 -24.79
CA SER A 8 6.22 -10.08 -23.88
C SER A 8 5.79 -9.62 -22.49
N PRO A 9 4.74 -10.23 -21.90
CA PRO A 9 4.36 -10.00 -20.50
C PRO A 9 5.43 -10.43 -19.48
N GLU A 10 6.37 -11.31 -19.87
CA GLU A 10 7.47 -11.76 -19.01
C GLU A 10 8.50 -10.64 -18.76
N LYS A 11 8.55 -9.64 -19.65
CA LYS A 11 9.31 -8.42 -19.41
C LYS A 11 8.44 -7.45 -18.63
N PHE A 12 8.72 -7.34 -17.33
CA PHE A 12 8.02 -6.41 -16.46
C PHE A 12 8.44 -4.97 -16.73
N VAL A 13 9.73 -4.71 -17.03
CA VAL A 13 10.19 -3.38 -17.47
C VAL A 13 10.19 -3.28 -19.00
N LEU A 14 9.57 -2.22 -19.52
CA LEU A 14 9.57 -1.84 -20.93
C LEU A 14 10.74 -0.90 -21.22
N GLU A 15 11.52 -1.23 -22.25
CA GLU A 15 12.68 -0.43 -22.68
C GLU A 15 12.26 0.98 -23.13
N GLY A 16 12.92 2.00 -22.61
CA GLY A 16 12.56 3.41 -22.83
C GLY A 16 11.36 3.91 -22.03
N PHE A 17 10.85 3.12 -21.09
CA PHE A 17 9.76 3.47 -20.15
C PHE A 17 10.09 3.09 -18.70
N GLU A 18 11.37 2.88 -18.39
CA GLU A 18 11.88 2.41 -17.10
C GLU A 18 11.59 3.37 -15.93
N ASP A 19 11.36 4.64 -16.24
CA ASP A 19 11.00 5.70 -15.29
C ASP A 19 9.51 5.73 -14.93
N LEU A 20 8.66 5.03 -15.68
CA LEU A 20 7.23 4.97 -15.40
C LEU A 20 6.93 3.91 -14.34
N GLU A 21 5.87 4.13 -13.55
CA GLU A 21 5.34 3.09 -12.67
C GLU A 21 5.04 1.81 -13.45
N ILE A 22 5.30 0.66 -12.81
CA ILE A 22 5.12 -0.67 -13.42
C ILE A 22 3.69 -0.89 -13.92
N SER A 23 2.70 -0.35 -13.21
CA SER A 23 1.28 -0.38 -13.58
C SER A 23 1.02 0.30 -14.93
N THR A 24 1.64 1.46 -15.14
CA THR A 24 1.53 2.25 -16.38
C THR A 24 2.23 1.53 -17.51
N GLN A 25 3.41 0.95 -17.26
CA GLN A 25 4.11 0.12 -18.24
C GLN A 25 3.27 -1.09 -18.69
N ILE A 26 2.55 -1.75 -17.78
CA ILE A 26 1.63 -2.84 -18.10
C ILE A 26 0.51 -2.36 -19.04
N VAL A 27 -0.12 -1.21 -18.75
CA VAL A 27 -1.17 -0.65 -19.62
C VAL A 27 -0.62 -0.26 -20.99
N LEU A 28 0.55 0.38 -21.03
CA LEU A 28 1.24 0.72 -22.29
C LEU A 28 1.50 -0.53 -23.14
N ARG A 29 2.08 -1.57 -22.54
CA ARG A 29 2.37 -2.85 -23.19
C ARG A 29 1.11 -3.45 -23.81
N ASP A 30 0.07 -3.59 -23.02
CA ASP A 30 -1.15 -4.27 -23.42
C ASP A 30 -1.94 -3.45 -24.45
N ALA A 31 -1.90 -2.11 -24.37
CA ALA A 31 -2.47 -1.23 -25.38
C ALA A 31 -1.75 -1.37 -26.73
N LEU A 32 -0.42 -1.37 -26.73
CA LEU A 32 0.40 -1.56 -27.93
C LEU A 32 0.19 -2.94 -28.54
N ASN A 33 0.18 -4.01 -27.73
CA ASN A 33 -0.12 -5.38 -28.15
C ASN A 33 -1.50 -5.49 -28.84
N ARG A 34 -2.48 -4.70 -28.38
CA ARG A 34 -3.84 -4.64 -28.96
C ARG A 34 -3.95 -3.71 -30.18
N GLY A 35 -2.85 -3.12 -30.64
CA GLY A 35 -2.85 -2.23 -31.79
C GLY A 35 -3.46 -0.85 -31.52
N LEU A 36 -3.51 -0.41 -30.26
CA LEU A 36 -3.95 0.94 -29.91
C LEU A 36 -2.82 1.94 -30.18
N GLU A 37 -3.18 3.13 -30.66
CA GLU A 37 -2.32 4.30 -30.62
C GLU A 37 -2.19 4.77 -29.17
N VAL A 38 -0.96 4.99 -28.71
CA VAL A 38 -0.68 5.44 -27.35
C VAL A 38 0.17 6.70 -27.40
N GLU A 39 -0.28 7.74 -26.70
CA GLU A 39 0.47 8.97 -26.48
C GLU A 39 0.58 9.24 -24.98
N ILE A 40 1.77 9.61 -24.52
CA ILE A 40 2.00 10.05 -23.15
C ILE A 40 1.81 11.57 -23.13
N LEU A 41 0.73 12.02 -22.51
CA LEU A 41 0.41 13.44 -22.35
C LEU A 41 1.24 14.08 -21.24
N ASP A 42 1.42 13.35 -20.14
CA ASP A 42 2.26 13.75 -19.02
C ASP A 42 2.98 12.53 -18.46
N ARG A 43 4.29 12.47 -18.71
CA ARG A 43 5.13 11.34 -18.32
C ARG A 43 5.28 11.24 -16.80
N LYS A 44 5.43 12.39 -16.13
CA LYS A 44 5.66 12.46 -14.69
C LYS A 44 4.43 12.05 -13.89
N ASN A 45 3.24 12.37 -14.39
CA ASN A 45 1.97 12.06 -13.73
C ASN A 45 1.26 10.84 -14.36
N HIS A 46 1.97 10.04 -15.15
CA HIS A 46 1.46 8.81 -15.77
C HIS A 46 0.14 8.99 -16.53
N PHE A 47 0.04 10.06 -17.31
CA PHE A 47 -1.17 10.42 -18.04
C PHE A 47 -1.06 9.99 -19.51
N LEU A 48 -1.95 9.10 -19.92
CA LEU A 48 -1.97 8.48 -21.24
C LEU A 48 -3.23 8.87 -22.02
N ARG A 49 -3.06 9.04 -23.33
CA ARG A 49 -4.14 9.04 -24.32
C ARG A 49 -4.05 7.75 -25.14
N LEU A 50 -5.12 6.96 -25.12
CA LEU A 50 -5.26 5.75 -25.90
C LEU A 50 -6.28 5.99 -27.02
N LYS A 51 -5.99 5.54 -28.24
CA LYS A 51 -6.91 5.65 -29.36
C LYS A 51 -6.97 4.36 -30.16
N ASN A 52 -8.19 3.92 -30.49
CA ASN A 52 -8.39 2.73 -31.30
C ASN A 52 -8.50 3.05 -32.81
N GLN A 53 -8.55 2.00 -33.63
CA GLN A 53 -8.63 2.11 -35.10
C GLN A 53 -9.90 2.82 -35.59
N ASN A 54 -10.98 2.80 -34.79
CA ASN A 54 -12.25 3.46 -35.10
C ASN A 54 -12.26 4.96 -34.68
N GLY A 55 -11.15 5.46 -34.13
CA GLY A 55 -11.02 6.84 -33.67
C GLY A 55 -11.57 7.12 -32.26
N LEU A 56 -12.02 6.10 -31.52
CA LEU A 56 -12.41 6.28 -30.11
C LEU A 56 -11.17 6.59 -29.27
N VAL A 57 -11.26 7.65 -28.48
CA VAL A 57 -10.19 8.11 -27.59
C VAL A 57 -10.59 7.88 -26.13
N GLN A 58 -9.64 7.41 -25.33
CA GLN A 58 -9.75 7.25 -23.88
C GLN A 58 -8.54 7.89 -23.19
N TYR A 59 -8.76 8.38 -21.98
CA TYR A 59 -7.72 8.92 -21.12
C TYR A 59 -7.54 8.02 -19.90
N VAL A 60 -6.30 7.71 -19.58
CA VAL A 60 -5.94 6.85 -18.45
C VAL A 60 -4.86 7.52 -17.63
N LYS A 61 -5.06 7.67 -16.32
CA LYS A 61 -4.05 8.18 -15.39
C LYS A 61 -3.67 7.09 -14.39
N GLU A 62 -2.37 6.91 -14.14
CA GLU A 62 -1.85 5.97 -13.13
C GLU A 62 -2.45 4.56 -13.30
N ALA A 63 -2.48 4.11 -14.55
CA ALA A 63 -3.00 2.82 -15.04
C ALA A 63 -4.51 2.54 -14.86
N SER A 64 -5.12 2.93 -13.74
CA SER A 64 -6.47 2.50 -13.37
C SER A 64 -7.50 3.62 -13.27
N LYS A 65 -7.11 4.90 -13.33
CA LYS A 65 -8.07 6.01 -13.30
C LYS A 65 -8.59 6.28 -14.69
N THR A 66 -9.87 6.00 -14.91
CA THR A 66 -10.52 6.09 -16.23
C THR A 66 -11.80 6.91 -16.17
N ALA A 67 -12.41 7.16 -17.34
CA ALA A 67 -13.73 7.80 -17.41
C ALA A 67 -14.88 6.91 -16.88
N LEU A 68 -14.62 5.63 -16.59
CA LEU A 68 -15.61 4.72 -16.01
C LEU A 68 -15.75 4.90 -14.50
N ASP A 69 -14.74 5.49 -13.86
CA ASP A 69 -14.75 5.80 -12.43
C ASP A 69 -15.42 7.15 -12.20
N SER A 70 -16.53 7.16 -11.45
CA SER A 70 -17.22 8.40 -11.13
C SER A 70 -16.36 9.29 -10.22
N TYR A 71 -16.48 10.62 -10.36
CA TYR A 71 -15.74 11.55 -9.50
C TYR A 71 -16.05 11.35 -8.00
N ILE A 72 -17.29 10.97 -7.67
CA ILE A 72 -17.69 10.72 -6.27
C ILE A 72 -16.96 9.51 -5.67
N THR A 73 -16.60 8.50 -6.48
CA THR A 73 -15.82 7.35 -6.03
C THR A 73 -14.49 7.80 -5.42
N PHE A 74 -13.78 8.73 -6.07
CA PHE A 74 -12.52 9.26 -5.56
C PHE A 74 -12.69 10.01 -4.25
N LEU A 75 -13.70 10.89 -4.17
CA LEU A 75 -13.98 11.67 -2.96
C LEU A 75 -14.32 10.78 -1.76
N VAL A 76 -15.06 9.69 -1.99
CA VAL A 76 -15.37 8.69 -0.96
C VAL A 76 -14.09 7.95 -0.53
N MET A 77 -13.30 7.47 -1.48
CA MET A 77 -12.08 6.68 -1.19
C MET A 77 -10.99 7.49 -0.47
N GLU A 78 -10.86 8.79 -0.76
CA GLU A 78 -9.89 9.66 -0.08
C GLU A 78 -10.25 9.95 1.39
N ASN A 79 -11.50 9.70 1.78
CA ASN A 79 -11.98 9.87 3.15
C ASN A 79 -12.34 8.53 3.79
N LYS A 80 -11.45 8.03 4.66
CA LYS A 80 -11.64 6.75 5.36
C LYS A 80 -12.91 6.70 6.21
N THR A 81 -13.38 7.82 6.77
CA THR A 81 -14.61 7.87 7.57
C THR A 81 -15.83 7.66 6.67
N ILE A 82 -15.91 8.39 5.54
CA ILE A 82 -17.03 8.25 4.60
C ILE A 82 -17.05 6.87 3.96
N SER A 83 -15.89 6.36 3.53
CA SER A 83 -15.76 4.99 3.03
C SER A 83 -16.30 3.96 4.03
N LYS A 84 -15.93 4.10 5.32
CA LYS A 84 -16.37 3.21 6.39
C LYS A 84 -17.89 3.28 6.62
N ILE A 85 -18.48 4.48 6.63
CA ILE A 85 -19.93 4.67 6.78
C ILE A 85 -20.67 3.95 5.66
N ILE A 86 -20.27 4.18 4.41
CA ILE A 86 -20.91 3.53 3.24
C ILE A 86 -20.75 2.00 3.33
N MET A 87 -19.55 1.50 3.64
CA MET A 87 -19.35 0.05 3.80
C MET A 87 -20.27 -0.55 4.88
N TYR A 88 -20.41 0.13 6.02
CA TYR A 88 -21.28 -0.30 7.11
C TYR A 88 -22.77 -0.29 6.72
N GLU A 89 -23.24 0.74 6.00
CA GLU A 89 -24.62 0.83 5.48
C GLU A 89 -24.95 -0.33 4.53
N TYR A 90 -23.95 -0.82 3.79
CA TYR A 90 -24.06 -1.98 2.92
C TYR A 90 -23.81 -3.32 3.64
N ASN A 91 -23.84 -3.33 4.98
CA ASN A 91 -23.65 -4.50 5.85
C ASN A 91 -22.29 -5.19 5.70
N LEU A 92 -21.27 -4.47 5.24
CA LEU A 92 -19.89 -4.97 5.28
C LEU A 92 -19.32 -4.82 6.68
N GLN A 93 -18.50 -5.81 7.08
CA GLN A 93 -17.79 -5.73 8.35
C GLN A 93 -16.67 -4.69 8.24
N VAL A 94 -16.70 -3.72 9.14
CA VAL A 94 -15.67 -2.70 9.30
C VAL A 94 -15.17 -2.69 10.74
N PRO A 95 -13.92 -2.29 11.02
CA PRO A 95 -13.41 -2.25 12.38
C PRO A 95 -14.25 -1.33 13.28
N ALA A 96 -14.52 -1.74 14.51
CA ALA A 96 -15.29 -0.92 15.45
C ALA A 96 -14.48 0.31 15.88
N GLY A 97 -15.03 1.51 15.72
CA GLY A 97 -14.33 2.75 16.06
C GLY A 97 -14.98 3.96 15.45
N ASP A 98 -14.44 5.13 15.78
CA ASP A 98 -15.04 6.42 15.43
C ASP A 98 -13.98 7.43 14.93
N SER A 99 -14.45 8.54 14.38
CA SER A 99 -13.62 9.64 13.88
C SER A 99 -13.69 10.87 14.79
N PHE A 100 -12.57 11.58 14.90
CA PHE A 100 -12.40 12.68 15.83
C PHE A 100 -11.71 13.86 15.16
N ILE A 101 -12.17 15.07 15.50
CA ILE A 101 -11.59 16.36 15.06
C ILE A 101 -10.75 17.03 16.15
N ASP A 102 -10.69 16.43 17.34
CA ASP A 102 -9.94 16.94 18.46
C ASP A 102 -9.26 15.80 19.25
N SER A 103 -8.13 16.12 19.88
CA SER A 103 -7.32 15.12 20.60
C SER A 103 -7.95 14.65 21.91
N GLU A 104 -8.80 15.44 22.54
CA GLU A 104 -9.39 15.13 23.85
C GLU A 104 -10.46 14.03 23.69
N SER A 105 -11.39 14.21 22.75
CA SER A 105 -12.42 13.23 22.41
C SER A 105 -11.81 11.91 21.91
N ALA A 106 -10.77 11.99 21.08
CA ALA A 106 -10.04 10.81 20.61
C ALA A 106 -9.39 10.03 21.76
N LEU A 107 -8.73 10.74 22.68
CA LEU A 107 -8.08 10.14 23.84
C LEU A 107 -9.11 9.52 24.79
N PHE A 108 -10.22 10.21 25.05
CA PHE A 108 -11.30 9.71 25.88
C PHE A 108 -11.94 8.44 25.29
N PHE A 109 -12.14 8.40 23.97
CA PHE A 109 -12.60 7.20 23.29
C PHE A 109 -11.61 6.04 23.44
N TRP A 110 -10.31 6.30 23.25
CA TRP A 110 -9.26 5.31 23.45
C TRP A 110 -9.22 4.78 24.90
N GLN A 111 -9.33 5.66 25.90
CA GLN A 111 -9.35 5.29 27.34
C GLN A 111 -10.51 4.34 27.70
N LYS A 112 -11.63 4.40 26.97
CA LYS A 112 -12.74 3.45 27.15
C LYS A 112 -12.47 2.06 26.56
N ASN A 113 -11.40 1.92 25.78
CA ASN A 113 -11.08 0.72 25.01
C ASN A 113 -9.66 0.18 25.35
N LEU A 114 -9.15 0.46 26.56
CA LEU A 114 -7.78 0.14 26.97
C LEU A 114 -7.41 -1.34 26.86
N ASP A 115 -8.37 -2.25 27.06
CA ASP A 115 -8.10 -3.70 26.98
C ASP A 115 -8.12 -4.24 25.54
N ARG A 116 -8.33 -3.38 24.53
CA ARG A 116 -8.33 -3.75 23.11
C ARG A 116 -7.05 -3.27 22.43
N LYS A 117 -6.65 -3.97 21.37
CA LYS A 117 -5.62 -3.48 20.45
C LYS A 117 -6.27 -2.45 19.54
N MET A 118 -5.77 -1.22 19.56
CA MET A 118 -6.36 -0.09 18.86
C MET A 118 -5.44 0.41 17.76
N VAL A 119 -5.99 1.13 16.79
CA VAL A 119 -5.29 1.83 15.73
C VAL A 119 -5.71 3.28 15.74
N VAL A 120 -4.73 4.17 15.64
CA VAL A 120 -4.93 5.59 15.41
C VAL A 120 -4.40 5.91 14.01
N LYS A 121 -5.22 6.52 13.16
CA LYS A 121 -4.82 6.85 11.78
C LYS A 121 -5.44 8.17 11.29
N PRO A 122 -4.75 8.94 10.43
CA PRO A 122 -5.35 10.11 9.80
C PRO A 122 -6.42 9.70 8.80
N VAL A 123 -7.48 10.51 8.67
CA VAL A 123 -8.57 10.23 7.71
C VAL A 123 -8.05 10.31 6.28
N THR A 124 -7.24 11.31 5.94
CA THR A 124 -6.85 11.66 4.55
C THR A 124 -5.37 11.41 4.22
N THR A 125 -4.82 10.26 4.62
CA THR A 125 -3.46 9.83 4.23
C THR A 125 -3.43 8.46 3.55
N ASN A 126 -2.34 8.18 2.84
CA ASN A 126 -2.06 6.88 2.21
C ASN A 126 -0.74 6.30 2.73
N PHE A 127 -0.40 5.08 2.30
CA PHE A 127 0.91 4.45 2.54
C PHE A 127 1.32 4.28 4.01
N GLY A 128 0.35 4.20 4.92
CA GLY A 128 0.64 4.03 6.36
C GLY A 128 1.11 5.29 7.07
N ILE A 129 1.13 6.45 6.39
CA ILE A 129 1.60 7.70 6.97
C ILE A 129 0.69 8.13 8.12
N GLY A 130 1.31 8.37 9.28
CA GLY A 130 0.64 8.82 10.50
C GLY A 130 -0.14 7.72 11.24
N ILE A 131 -0.01 6.45 10.85
CA ILE A 131 -0.70 5.33 11.49
C ILE A 131 0.10 4.85 12.71
N SER A 132 -0.59 4.61 13.81
CA SER A 132 -0.02 4.02 15.03
C SER A 132 -0.90 2.87 15.50
N VAL A 133 -0.28 1.73 15.80
CA VAL A 133 -0.95 0.58 16.42
C VAL A 133 -0.63 0.62 17.92
N LEU A 134 -1.67 0.60 18.74
CA LEU A 134 -1.59 0.66 20.20
C LEU A 134 -1.98 -0.72 20.76
N PRO A 135 -1.01 -1.49 21.30
CA PRO A 135 -1.32 -2.71 22.04
C PRO A 135 -2.30 -2.48 23.21
N PRO A 136 -2.99 -3.53 23.68
CA PRO A 136 -3.78 -3.44 24.90
C PRO A 136 -2.94 -2.87 26.05
N ARG A 137 -3.54 -1.96 26.82
CA ARG A 137 -2.93 -1.29 27.98
C ARG A 137 -1.68 -0.47 27.67
N THR A 138 -1.57 0.05 26.44
CA THR A 138 -0.60 1.10 26.09
C THR A 138 -0.71 2.28 27.06
N SER A 139 0.41 2.94 27.35
CA SER A 139 0.43 4.10 28.25
C SER A 139 -0.37 5.27 27.66
N GLU A 140 -0.95 6.10 28.52
CA GLU A 140 -1.64 7.32 28.06
C GLU A 140 -0.70 8.28 27.33
N GLU A 141 0.58 8.32 27.72
CA GLU A 141 1.59 9.14 27.06
C GLU A 141 1.80 8.71 25.61
N ASP A 142 1.91 7.41 25.36
CA ASP A 142 2.12 6.87 24.01
C ASP A 142 0.85 6.99 23.15
N ALA A 143 -0.34 6.84 23.74
CA ALA A 143 -1.60 7.11 23.06
C ALA A 143 -1.70 8.59 22.63
N LYS A 144 -1.31 9.53 23.50
CA LYS A 144 -1.25 10.97 23.15
C LYS A 144 -0.26 11.24 22.03
N LYS A 145 0.91 10.58 22.04
CA LYS A 145 1.89 10.69 20.94
C LYS A 145 1.29 10.19 19.62
N ALA A 146 0.65 9.02 19.61
CA ALA A 146 -0.01 8.46 18.44
C ALA A 146 -1.11 9.37 17.87
N ILE A 147 -1.97 9.89 18.74
CA ILE A 147 -3.03 10.86 18.38
C ILE A 147 -2.42 12.12 17.76
N LYS A 148 -1.37 12.67 18.39
CA LYS A 148 -0.67 13.86 17.87
C LYS A 148 -0.03 13.59 16.51
N ILE A 149 0.62 12.45 16.33
CA ILE A 149 1.20 12.04 15.05
C ILE A 149 0.12 12.01 13.97
N ALA A 150 -1.03 11.40 14.25
CA ALA A 150 -2.11 11.32 13.27
C ALA A 150 -2.67 12.71 12.89
N PHE A 151 -2.87 13.60 13.87
CA PHE A 151 -3.33 14.98 13.63
C PHE A 151 -2.31 15.84 12.89
N ASN A 152 -1.01 15.54 12.95
CA ASN A 152 -0.01 16.25 12.14
C ASN A 152 -0.20 16.02 10.63
N HIS A 153 -0.99 15.01 10.24
CA HIS A 153 -1.20 14.63 8.83
C HIS A 153 -2.63 14.82 8.34
N SER A 154 -3.61 15.09 9.21
CA SER A 154 -5.00 15.31 8.82
C SER A 154 -5.74 16.09 9.90
N GLU A 155 -6.70 16.91 9.51
CA GLU A 155 -7.58 17.65 10.43
C GLU A 155 -8.52 16.72 11.23
N SER A 156 -8.66 15.47 10.79
CA SER A 156 -9.43 14.45 11.48
C SER A 156 -8.72 13.12 11.48
N ILE A 157 -8.96 12.33 12.52
CA ILE A 157 -8.36 11.01 12.72
C ILE A 157 -9.44 9.98 12.99
N ILE A 158 -9.08 8.71 12.84
CA ILE A 158 -9.89 7.56 13.25
C ILE A 158 -9.18 6.86 14.40
N VAL A 159 -9.93 6.52 15.45
CA VAL A 159 -9.50 5.59 16.50
C VAL A 159 -10.42 4.38 16.45
N GLU A 160 -9.85 3.22 16.14
CA GLU A 160 -10.63 1.99 15.94
C GLU A 160 -9.89 0.73 16.39
N GLU A 161 -10.62 -0.36 16.55
CA GLU A 161 -10.08 -1.67 16.87
C GLU A 161 -9.16 -2.18 15.76
N PHE A 162 -8.01 -2.75 16.12
CA PHE A 162 -7.10 -3.38 15.17
C PHE A 162 -7.74 -4.66 14.62
N ALA A 163 -7.89 -4.73 13.30
CA ALA A 163 -8.35 -5.95 12.64
C ALA A 163 -7.20 -6.98 12.58
N GLU A 164 -7.29 -8.02 13.41
CA GLU A 164 -6.34 -9.13 13.40
C GLU A 164 -6.56 -10.06 12.19
N GLY A 165 -5.46 -10.57 11.63
CA GLY A 165 -5.50 -11.58 10.57
C GLY A 165 -4.55 -11.29 9.41
N ASN A 166 -4.71 -12.05 8.33
CA ASN A 166 -3.93 -11.87 7.11
C ASN A 166 -4.51 -10.73 6.27
N GLU A 167 -3.65 -9.90 5.70
CA GLU A 167 -4.04 -8.86 4.76
C GLU A 167 -4.18 -9.46 3.35
N TYR A 168 -5.38 -9.38 2.79
CA TYR A 168 -5.64 -9.74 1.39
C TYR A 168 -6.04 -8.50 0.60
N ARG A 169 -5.43 -8.32 -0.57
CA ARG A 169 -5.79 -7.29 -1.54
C ARG A 169 -6.54 -7.93 -2.70
N PHE A 170 -7.77 -7.48 -2.88
CA PHE A 170 -8.65 -7.87 -3.97
C PHE A 170 -8.54 -6.82 -5.07
N LEU A 171 -8.33 -7.24 -6.31
CA LEU A 171 -8.47 -6.40 -7.49
C LEU A 171 -9.83 -6.68 -8.12
N VAL A 172 -10.69 -5.68 -8.09
CA VAL A 172 -12.03 -5.73 -8.69
C VAL A 172 -12.05 -4.87 -9.95
N ILE A 173 -12.54 -5.43 -11.06
CA ILE A 173 -12.72 -4.72 -12.34
C ILE A 173 -14.17 -4.91 -12.76
N GLY A 174 -14.92 -3.81 -12.85
CA GLY A 174 -16.38 -3.88 -13.03
C GLY A 174 -17.03 -4.58 -11.84
N GLU A 175 -17.73 -5.68 -12.10
CA GLU A 175 -18.44 -6.46 -11.07
C GLU A 175 -17.66 -7.72 -10.64
N GLU A 176 -16.45 -7.94 -11.17
CA GLU A 176 -15.68 -9.17 -10.97
C GLU A 176 -14.41 -8.95 -10.16
N THR A 177 -14.16 -9.85 -9.19
CA THR A 177 -12.84 -9.96 -8.55
C THR A 177 -11.91 -10.76 -9.46
N VAL A 178 -10.96 -10.09 -10.09
CA VAL A 178 -10.06 -10.71 -11.09
C VAL A 178 -8.78 -11.26 -10.48
N ALA A 179 -8.38 -10.79 -9.29
CA ALA A 179 -7.21 -11.29 -8.58
C ALA A 179 -7.31 -11.06 -7.07
N VAL A 180 -6.64 -11.91 -6.30
CA VAL A 180 -6.46 -11.77 -4.86
C VAL A 180 -5.00 -12.04 -4.53
N CYS A 181 -4.37 -11.16 -3.75
CA CYS A 181 -3.02 -11.39 -3.25
C CYS A 181 -2.96 -11.27 -1.73
N ASN A 182 -2.24 -12.20 -1.09
CA ASN A 182 -1.89 -12.13 0.32
C ASN A 182 -0.64 -11.26 0.47
N ARG A 183 -0.69 -10.21 1.29
CA ARG A 183 0.46 -9.37 1.59
C ARG A 183 1.11 -9.82 2.88
N ILE A 184 2.37 -10.19 2.77
CA ILE A 184 3.20 -10.59 3.92
C ILE A 184 4.16 -9.43 4.21
N PRO A 185 4.32 -9.02 5.49
CA PRO A 185 5.32 -8.04 5.89
C PRO A 185 6.73 -8.38 5.39
N ALA A 186 7.63 -7.39 5.36
CA ALA A 186 9.00 -7.63 4.95
C ALA A 186 9.66 -8.65 5.90
N ASN A 187 10.45 -9.57 5.33
CA ASN A 187 11.00 -10.68 6.12
C ASN A 187 12.22 -11.30 5.45
N VAL A 188 12.98 -12.06 6.21
CA VAL A 188 13.96 -13.04 5.74
C VAL A 188 13.76 -14.38 6.45
N THR A 189 14.35 -15.44 5.89
CA THR A 189 14.39 -16.77 6.50
C THR A 189 15.84 -17.12 6.77
N GLY A 190 16.15 -17.45 8.02
CA GLY A 190 17.49 -17.80 8.45
C GLY A 190 18.02 -19.06 7.78
N ASP A 191 19.32 -19.07 7.56
CA ASP A 191 20.08 -20.25 7.12
C ASP A 191 21.05 -20.76 8.21
N GLY A 192 21.08 -20.09 9.37
CA GLY A 192 21.98 -20.40 10.48
C GLY A 192 23.43 -19.91 10.30
N ILE A 193 23.71 -19.13 9.24
CA ILE A 193 25.06 -18.71 8.86
C ILE A 193 25.14 -17.19 8.71
N HIS A 194 24.17 -16.59 8.02
CA HIS A 194 24.21 -15.18 7.63
C HIS A 194 23.39 -14.28 8.57
N THR A 195 23.81 -13.03 8.69
CA THR A 195 23.06 -12.03 9.47
C THR A 195 21.76 -11.64 8.77
N ILE A 196 20.81 -11.04 9.50
CA ILE A 196 19.61 -10.45 8.88
C ILE A 196 19.98 -9.45 7.78
N GLN A 197 21.01 -8.62 8.00
CA GLN A 197 21.48 -7.66 7.01
C GLN A 197 21.97 -8.33 5.71
N ASP A 198 22.73 -9.43 5.83
CA ASP A 198 23.19 -10.21 4.69
C ASP A 198 22.00 -10.86 3.95
N LEU A 199 21.08 -11.49 4.69
CA LEU A 199 19.90 -12.14 4.12
C LEU A 199 18.98 -11.15 3.39
N VAL A 200 18.82 -9.93 3.92
CA VAL A 200 18.12 -8.84 3.23
C VAL A 200 18.85 -8.47 1.94
N SER A 201 20.18 -8.38 1.99
CA SER A 201 21.00 -8.05 0.81
C SER A 201 20.83 -9.09 -0.29
N PHE A 202 20.92 -10.40 0.04
CA PHE A 202 20.67 -11.49 -0.91
C PHE A 202 19.25 -11.47 -1.45
N LYS A 203 18.25 -11.24 -0.59
CA LYS A 203 16.84 -11.15 -1.03
C LYS A 203 16.61 -10.00 -2.00
N ASN A 204 17.37 -8.92 -1.87
CA ASN A 204 17.36 -7.74 -2.75
C ASN A 204 18.11 -7.92 -4.08
N GLU A 205 18.83 -9.04 -4.27
CA GLU A 205 19.43 -9.40 -5.57
C GLU A 205 18.39 -9.93 -6.57
N ASP A 206 17.18 -10.27 -6.11
CA ASP A 206 16.07 -10.63 -6.99
C ASP A 206 15.80 -9.50 -8.00
N PRO A 207 15.90 -9.75 -9.32
CA PRO A 207 15.76 -8.70 -10.34
C PRO A 207 14.38 -8.05 -10.36
N ARG A 208 13.37 -8.67 -9.72
CA ARG A 208 12.04 -8.08 -9.56
C ARG A 208 12.01 -6.99 -8.48
N ARG A 209 13.07 -6.83 -7.67
CA ARG A 209 13.18 -5.83 -6.61
C ARG A 209 13.94 -4.59 -7.06
N GLY A 210 13.23 -3.47 -7.05
CA GLY A 210 13.73 -2.14 -7.39
C GLY A 210 13.32 -1.11 -6.34
N VAL A 211 13.38 0.16 -6.72
CA VAL A 211 13.03 1.29 -5.84
C VAL A 211 12.07 2.20 -6.61
N GLY A 212 10.98 2.60 -5.96
CA GLY A 212 10.07 3.62 -6.51
C GLY A 212 9.01 3.09 -7.47
N HIS A 213 8.52 1.87 -7.23
CA HIS A 213 7.37 1.27 -7.91
C HIS A 213 7.52 1.05 -9.43
N VAL A 214 8.76 1.06 -9.92
CA VAL A 214 9.13 0.75 -11.32
C VAL A 214 9.35 -0.74 -11.57
N THR A 215 9.36 -1.55 -10.50
CA THR A 215 9.50 -3.01 -10.54
C THR A 215 8.39 -3.70 -9.75
N PRO A 216 8.14 -5.02 -9.97
CA PRO A 216 7.08 -5.73 -9.26
C PRO A 216 7.21 -5.78 -7.73
N LEU A 217 8.43 -5.77 -7.22
CA LEU A 217 8.74 -5.79 -5.79
C LEU A 217 9.58 -4.55 -5.42
N GLU A 218 9.42 -4.06 -4.20
CA GLU A 218 10.34 -3.08 -3.61
C GLU A 218 11.53 -3.77 -2.95
N LYS A 219 12.69 -3.13 -2.98
CA LYS A 219 13.83 -3.52 -2.15
C LYS A 219 13.49 -3.32 -0.68
N ILE A 220 13.86 -4.30 0.14
CA ILE A 220 13.74 -4.22 1.59
C ILE A 220 14.86 -3.30 2.08
N GLN A 221 14.51 -2.30 2.88
CA GLN A 221 15.45 -1.41 3.53
C GLN A 221 15.38 -1.67 5.03
N LEU A 222 16.53 -1.69 5.70
CA LEU A 222 16.59 -1.75 7.17
C LEU A 222 16.71 -0.32 7.70
N GLY A 223 15.64 0.45 7.53
CA GLY A 223 15.53 1.81 8.07
C GLY A 223 15.16 1.79 9.55
N ASP A 224 14.95 2.98 10.13
CA ASP A 224 14.65 3.12 11.56
C ASP A 224 13.41 2.31 11.97
N THR A 225 12.34 2.35 11.16
CA THR A 225 11.11 1.59 11.40
C THR A 225 11.37 0.08 11.41
N GLU A 226 12.08 -0.46 10.42
CA GLU A 226 12.37 -1.90 10.35
C GLU A 226 13.31 -2.34 11.49
N LEU A 227 14.24 -1.48 11.89
CA LEU A 227 15.13 -1.73 13.03
C LEU A 227 14.35 -1.73 14.36
N ASP A 228 13.37 -0.84 14.52
CA ASP A 228 12.49 -0.83 15.69
C ASP A 228 11.65 -2.12 15.78
N VAL A 229 11.11 -2.60 14.65
CA VAL A 229 10.36 -3.87 14.60
C VAL A 229 11.25 -5.07 14.94
N LEU A 230 12.49 -5.08 14.45
CA LEU A 230 13.49 -6.09 14.82
C LEU A 230 13.79 -6.05 16.32
N GLN A 231 14.01 -4.86 16.88
CA GLN A 231 14.32 -4.68 18.29
C GLN A 231 13.16 -5.13 19.20
N GLN A 232 11.92 -4.82 18.81
CA GLN A 232 10.72 -5.32 19.51
C GLN A 232 10.62 -6.85 19.49
N SER A 233 11.17 -7.48 18.45
CA SER A 233 11.28 -8.93 18.32
C SER A 233 12.52 -9.51 19.04
N GLY A 234 13.32 -8.67 19.70
CA GLY A 234 14.54 -9.07 20.41
C GLY A 234 15.75 -9.32 19.50
N PHE A 235 15.72 -8.86 18.25
CA PHE A 235 16.78 -9.04 17.28
C PHE A 235 17.42 -7.72 16.87
N THR A 236 18.65 -7.79 16.36
CA THR A 236 19.33 -6.70 15.67
C THR A 236 19.59 -7.12 14.23
N LYS A 237 19.97 -6.18 13.36
CA LYS A 237 20.36 -6.50 11.97
C LYS A 237 21.55 -7.47 11.87
N ASP A 238 22.39 -7.52 12.90
CA ASP A 238 23.58 -8.39 12.99
C ASP A 238 23.26 -9.79 13.58
N PHE A 239 22.00 -10.02 13.98
CA PHE A 239 21.55 -11.33 14.44
C PHE A 239 21.61 -12.36 13.31
N ILE A 240 22.09 -13.57 13.60
CA ILE A 240 22.09 -14.72 12.69
C ILE A 240 20.90 -15.60 13.04
N PRO A 241 19.79 -15.59 12.27
CA PRO A 241 18.63 -16.40 12.58
C PRO A 241 18.93 -17.88 12.32
N ALA A 242 18.41 -18.75 13.18
CA ALA A 242 18.53 -20.19 13.00
C ALA A 242 17.92 -20.60 11.66
N LYS A 243 18.36 -21.76 11.14
CA LYS A 243 17.80 -22.29 9.90
C LYS A 243 16.27 -22.38 9.98
N ASP A 244 15.60 -21.89 8.95
CA ASP A 244 14.13 -21.83 8.81
C ASP A 244 13.42 -20.85 9.77
N GLN A 245 14.15 -20.12 10.61
CA GLN A 245 13.59 -19.08 11.46
C GLN A 245 13.22 -17.85 10.61
N LYS A 246 11.96 -17.43 10.67
CA LYS A 246 11.53 -16.17 10.05
C LYS A 246 11.82 -14.98 10.95
N SER A 247 12.40 -13.94 10.37
CA SER A 247 12.56 -12.62 10.98
C SER A 247 11.75 -11.61 10.16
N ILE A 248 10.88 -10.85 10.82
CA ILE A 248 9.98 -9.88 10.22
C ILE A 248 10.47 -8.46 10.57
N PHE A 249 10.30 -7.54 9.63
CA PHE A 249 10.58 -6.11 9.75
C PHE A 249 9.45 -5.30 9.15
#